data_AF-A0AAN6K0D3-F1
#
_entry.id   AF-A0AAN6K0D3-F1
#
_cell.length_a   1.000
_cell.length_b   1.000
_cell.length_c   1.000
_cell.angle_alpha   90.00
_cell.angle_beta   90.00
_cell.angle_gamma   90.00
#
_symmetry.space_group_name_H-M   'P 1'
#
loop_
_entity.id
_entity.type
_entity.pdbx_description
1 polymer ?
#
loop_
_entity_poly.entity_id
_entity_poly.type
_entity_poly.pdbx_seq_one_letter_code
_entity_poly.pdbx_strand_id
1 'polypeptide(L)'
;MVVLGFNLNKFTERSDGRWPCIWDKPFIGASPNSYSSPPVIAGPSRDPDDEDKMFKIRELALALDAQDPYGVTGTWMRVVCFLDYNDLYAFNFSARVETDEQREPIDTEEGTIDLKELVRTRLADMLSVAIRLIKIKLQVTKIEPPGSGDEGEEDDDDGMDWSHFQGERLPVVHFRGNSRSLHASWDPNANSKIRGTVRQTPEGEIRWTTFSIFHGEERWRSEGIQVGGIRSGRGVLGNWFDKDYDIHGPAGPTAFWKITDELEDDRSRSGSSPLAYF
;
A
#
# COMPACT_ATOMS: atom_id res chain seq x y z
N MET A 1 2.86 -2.54 -13.72
CA MET A 1 4.17 -2.39 -13.03
C MET A 1 5.06 -1.35 -13.69
N VAL A 2 5.38 -1.47 -14.99
CA VAL A 2 6.19 -0.47 -15.73
C VAL A 2 5.62 0.94 -15.63
N VAL A 3 4.30 1.11 -15.83
CA VAL A 3 3.62 2.42 -15.72
C VAL A 3 3.71 3.02 -14.31
N LEU A 4 3.63 2.18 -13.27
CA LEU A 4 3.71 2.62 -11.87
C LEU A 4 5.14 3.06 -11.52
N GLY A 5 6.16 2.28 -11.92
CA GLY A 5 7.55 2.64 -11.72
C GLY A 5 7.96 3.90 -12.49
N PHE A 6 7.51 4.03 -13.74
CA PHE A 6 7.74 5.22 -14.56
C PHE A 6 7.13 6.47 -13.96
N ASN A 7 5.86 6.42 -13.57
CA ASN A 7 5.19 7.57 -12.95
C ASN A 7 5.79 7.92 -11.59
N LEU A 8 6.20 6.93 -10.78
CA LEU A 8 6.89 7.21 -9.52
C LEU A 8 8.26 7.87 -9.77
N ASN A 9 9.03 7.44 -10.77
CA ASN A 9 10.30 8.06 -11.12
C ASN A 9 10.11 9.51 -11.60
N LYS A 10 9.16 9.75 -12.52
CA LYS A 10 8.78 11.11 -12.96
C LYS A 10 8.41 11.99 -11.76
N PHE A 11 7.65 11.46 -10.80
CA PHE A 11 7.28 12.19 -9.59
C PHE A 11 8.50 12.49 -8.70
N THR A 12 9.38 11.52 -8.48
CA THR A 12 10.60 11.71 -7.68
C THR A 12 11.52 12.77 -8.29
N GLU A 13 11.75 12.73 -9.60
CA GLU A 13 12.51 13.75 -10.34
C GLU A 13 11.91 15.15 -10.15
N ARG A 14 10.58 15.29 -10.29
CA ARG A 14 9.87 16.56 -10.10
C ARG A 14 9.87 17.06 -8.65
N SER A 15 10.12 16.17 -7.69
CA SER A 15 10.16 16.48 -6.26
C SER A 15 11.55 16.83 -5.73
N ASP A 16 12.53 17.03 -6.61
CA ASP A 16 13.96 17.22 -6.27
C ASP A 16 14.52 16.06 -5.41
N GLY A 17 14.08 14.82 -5.66
CA GLY A 17 14.57 13.64 -4.94
C GLY A 17 14.10 13.51 -3.49
N ARG A 18 13.10 14.29 -3.06
CA ARG A 18 12.56 14.23 -1.68
C ARG A 18 11.86 12.91 -1.35
N TRP A 19 11.60 12.08 -2.34
CA TRP A 19 10.99 10.76 -2.18
C TRP A 19 11.98 9.66 -2.57
N PRO A 20 12.10 8.59 -1.76
CA PRO A 20 13.04 7.52 -2.05
C PRO A 20 12.62 6.76 -3.32
N CYS A 21 13.57 6.55 -4.24
CA CYS A 21 13.40 5.63 -5.35
C CYS A 21 13.55 4.20 -4.84
N ILE A 22 12.44 3.48 -4.67
CA ILE A 22 12.48 2.15 -4.01
C ILE A 22 12.75 1.02 -5.00
N TRP A 23 12.47 1.24 -6.29
CA TRP A 23 12.66 0.25 -7.33
C TRP A 23 13.76 0.62 -8.34
N ASP A 24 14.63 1.59 -8.02
CA ASP A 24 15.76 1.99 -8.87
C ASP A 24 16.85 0.92 -8.96
N LYS A 25 17.07 0.18 -7.87
CA LYS A 25 18.06 -0.89 -7.79
C LYS A 25 17.38 -2.25 -7.88
N PRO A 26 17.83 -3.11 -8.81
CA PRO A 26 17.30 -4.46 -8.95
C PRO A 26 17.42 -5.24 -7.64
N PHE A 27 16.34 -5.94 -7.28
CA PHE A 27 16.30 -6.93 -6.20
C PHE A 27 16.64 -6.46 -4.77
N ILE A 28 16.90 -5.17 -4.54
CA ILE A 28 17.13 -4.66 -3.17
C ILE A 28 15.89 -4.90 -2.32
N GLY A 29 16.09 -5.54 -1.16
CA GLY A 29 15.02 -5.92 -0.24
C GLY A 29 14.17 -7.09 -0.73
N ALA A 30 14.43 -7.71 -1.90
CA ALA A 30 13.64 -8.82 -2.43
C ALA A 30 14.01 -10.18 -1.81
N SER A 31 14.26 -10.22 -0.50
CA SER A 31 14.54 -11.44 0.25
C SER A 31 13.80 -11.45 1.60
N PRO A 32 13.53 -12.64 2.17
CA PRO A 32 12.81 -12.73 3.43
C PRO A 32 13.57 -12.03 4.55
N ASN A 33 12.86 -11.32 5.43
CA ASN A 33 13.41 -10.61 6.58
C ASN A 33 14.44 -9.51 6.25
N SER A 34 14.45 -9.01 5.02
CA SER A 34 15.35 -7.94 4.60
C SER A 34 14.91 -6.54 5.03
N TYR A 35 13.66 -6.37 5.47
CA TYR A 35 13.19 -5.12 6.03
C TYR A 35 13.87 -4.85 7.39
N SER A 36 14.30 -3.62 7.59
CA SER A 36 14.79 -3.12 8.88
C SER A 36 14.18 -1.75 9.14
N SER A 37 13.51 -1.60 10.28
CA SER A 37 12.93 -0.31 10.66
C SER A 37 14.03 0.67 11.06
N PRO A 38 13.92 1.95 10.68
CA PRO A 38 14.76 3.00 11.24
C PRO A 38 14.66 3.04 12.78
N PRO A 39 15.71 3.50 13.47
CA PRO A 39 15.71 3.63 14.93
C PRO A 39 14.66 4.63 15.41
N VAL A 40 13.97 4.28 16.49
CA VAL A 40 12.93 5.10 17.13
C VAL A 40 13.55 6.37 17.69
N ILE A 41 13.12 7.53 17.20
CA ILE A 41 13.44 8.82 17.85
C ILE A 41 12.39 9.02 18.92
N ALA A 42 12.78 8.91 20.20
CA ALA A 42 11.86 9.04 21.33
C ALA A 42 11.04 10.34 21.23
N GLY A 43 9.74 10.19 21.00
CA GLY A 43 8.77 11.29 21.03
C GLY A 43 8.55 11.79 22.46
N PRO A 44 7.99 13.01 22.63
CA PRO A 44 7.73 13.58 23.94
C PRO A 44 6.74 12.72 24.74
N SER A 45 6.98 12.63 26.04
CA SER A 45 6.17 11.92 27.04
C SER A 45 4.69 12.34 26.97
N ARG A 46 3.78 11.36 26.94
CA ARG A 46 2.32 11.59 27.01
C ARG A 46 1.84 11.72 28.46
N ASP A 47 0.67 12.32 28.61
CA ASP A 47 0.02 12.64 29.89
C ASP A 47 -0.35 11.35 30.68
N PRO A 48 -0.14 11.29 32.01
CA PRO A 48 -0.30 10.06 32.82
C PRO A 48 -1.76 9.58 33.01
N ASP A 49 -2.76 10.43 32.79
CA ASP A 49 -4.16 10.13 33.16
C ASP A 49 -4.92 9.26 32.13
N ASP A 50 -4.34 8.98 30.95
CA ASP A 50 -4.90 8.10 29.91
C ASP A 50 -4.37 6.64 29.98
N GLU A 51 -3.60 6.29 31.01
CA GLU A 51 -2.70 5.12 30.98
C GLU A 51 -3.39 3.74 31.05
N ASP A 52 -4.33 3.47 31.97
CA ASP A 52 -4.71 2.08 32.27
C ASP A 52 -5.43 1.31 31.13
N LYS A 53 -6.42 1.92 30.48
CA LYS A 53 -7.13 1.28 29.35
C LYS A 53 -6.26 1.24 28.10
N MET A 54 -5.48 2.29 27.87
CA MET A 54 -4.59 2.38 26.73
C MET A 54 -3.41 1.41 26.86
N PHE A 55 -2.96 1.14 28.10
CA PHE A 55 -1.93 0.16 28.41
C PHE A 55 -2.36 -1.25 28.02
N LYS A 56 -3.57 -1.68 28.41
CA LYS A 56 -4.07 -3.02 28.08
C LYS A 56 -4.28 -3.22 26.58
N ILE A 57 -4.77 -2.19 25.88
CA ILE A 57 -4.89 -2.22 24.41
C ILE A 57 -3.50 -2.31 23.76
N ARG A 58 -2.53 -1.55 24.26
CA ARG A 58 -1.15 -1.58 23.76
C ARG A 58 -0.46 -2.91 24.02
N GLU A 59 -0.66 -3.51 25.19
CA GLU A 59 -0.14 -4.82 25.53
C GLU A 59 -0.68 -5.91 24.59
N LEU A 60 -2.00 -5.92 24.36
CA LEU A 60 -2.63 -6.84 23.43
C LEU A 60 -2.11 -6.66 21.99
N ALA A 61 -1.94 -5.41 21.55
CA ALA A 61 -1.37 -5.11 20.25
C ALA A 61 0.06 -5.65 20.13
N LEU A 62 0.92 -5.41 21.13
CA LEU A 62 2.29 -5.92 21.16
C LEU A 62 2.34 -7.45 21.16
N ALA A 63 1.42 -8.10 21.87
CA ALA A 63 1.32 -9.57 21.89
C ALA A 63 0.93 -10.14 20.53
N LEU A 64 0.04 -9.47 19.79
CA LEU A 64 -0.31 -9.85 18.43
C LEU A 64 0.85 -9.59 17.46
N ASP A 65 1.49 -8.42 17.56
CA ASP A 65 2.64 -8.06 16.71
C ASP A 65 3.80 -9.05 16.87
N ALA A 66 4.02 -9.58 18.08
CA ALA A 66 5.03 -10.60 18.35
C ALA A 66 4.72 -11.97 17.69
N GLN A 67 3.45 -12.24 17.38
CA GLN A 67 3.00 -13.48 16.74
C GLN A 67 2.86 -13.34 15.22
N ASP A 68 2.90 -12.12 14.69
CA ASP A 68 2.73 -11.84 13.26
C ASP A 68 4.01 -12.19 12.46
N PRO A 69 3.96 -13.21 11.57
CA PRO A 69 5.11 -13.60 10.76
C PRO A 69 5.38 -12.61 9.60
N TYR A 70 4.40 -11.80 9.21
CA TYR A 70 4.47 -10.94 8.03
C TYR A 70 5.03 -9.55 8.34
N GLY A 71 4.94 -9.10 9.60
CA GLY A 71 5.40 -7.79 10.03
C GLY A 71 4.51 -6.66 9.49
N VAL A 72 3.20 -6.79 9.66
CA VAL A 72 2.17 -5.87 9.16
C VAL A 72 2.18 -4.54 9.90
N THR A 73 2.24 -4.57 11.23
CA THR A 73 2.07 -3.36 12.05
C THR A 73 3.13 -2.30 11.74
N GLY A 74 2.71 -1.07 11.48
CA GLY A 74 3.59 0.06 11.25
C GLY A 74 3.04 1.08 10.24
N THR A 75 3.91 2.00 9.83
CA THR A 75 3.62 3.00 8.81
C THR A 75 4.17 2.57 7.47
N TRP A 76 3.33 2.64 6.45
CA TRP A 76 3.65 2.29 5.07
C TRP A 76 3.35 3.47 4.14
N MET A 77 4.05 3.51 3.01
CA MET A 77 3.69 4.36 1.89
C MET A 77 3.02 3.50 0.83
N ARG A 78 1.97 4.03 0.22
CA ARG A 78 1.24 3.41 -0.88
C ARG A 78 1.20 4.37 -2.06
N VAL A 79 1.38 3.82 -3.24
CA VAL A 79 1.15 4.49 -4.51
C VAL A 79 0.07 3.73 -5.27
N VAL A 80 -0.90 4.47 -5.80
CA VAL A 80 -1.90 3.94 -6.74
C VAL A 80 -1.80 4.73 -8.04
N CYS A 81 -1.97 4.07 -9.18
CA CYS A 81 -2.15 4.78 -10.44
C CYS A 81 -3.63 4.84 -10.82
N PHE A 82 -4.09 5.99 -11.28
CA PHE A 82 -5.39 6.15 -11.95
C PHE A 82 -5.14 5.99 -13.44
N LEU A 83 -5.45 4.81 -13.97
CA LEU A 83 -5.59 4.60 -15.41
C LEU A 83 -7.06 4.27 -15.60
N ASP A 84 -7.74 4.94 -16.52
CA ASP A 84 -9.04 4.44 -16.91
C ASP A 84 -8.86 3.06 -17.61
N TYR A 85 -9.88 2.22 -17.55
CA TYR A 85 -9.79 0.88 -18.15
C TYR A 85 -9.55 0.96 -19.66
N ASN A 86 -10.07 1.99 -20.34
CA ASN A 86 -9.94 2.13 -21.79
C ASN A 86 -8.49 2.41 -22.20
N ASP A 87 -7.76 3.24 -21.46
CA ASP A 87 -6.36 3.58 -21.65
C ASP A 87 -5.48 2.38 -21.36
N LEU A 88 -5.76 1.64 -20.28
CA LEU A 88 -5.03 0.40 -19.98
C LEU A 88 -5.31 -0.70 -21.03
N TYR A 89 -6.56 -0.83 -21.49
CA TYR A 89 -6.95 -1.78 -22.53
C TYR A 89 -6.32 -1.39 -23.87
N ALA A 90 -6.43 -0.13 -24.29
CA ALA A 90 -5.78 0.39 -25.48
C ALA A 90 -4.27 0.17 -25.38
N PHE A 91 -3.65 0.51 -24.25
CA PHE A 91 -2.24 0.27 -24.07
C PHE A 91 -1.86 -1.19 -24.22
N ASN A 92 -2.58 -2.15 -23.64
CA ASN A 92 -2.17 -3.56 -23.75
C ASN A 92 -2.52 -4.17 -25.10
N PHE A 93 -3.64 -3.78 -25.72
CA PHE A 93 -4.27 -4.55 -26.81
C PHE A 93 -4.43 -3.80 -28.15
N SER A 94 -4.23 -2.48 -28.22
CA SER A 94 -4.44 -1.72 -29.47
C SER A 94 -3.29 -1.82 -30.47
N ALA A 95 -2.06 -2.05 -29.99
CA ALA A 95 -0.89 -2.24 -30.83
C ALA A 95 -0.13 -3.51 -30.42
N ARG A 96 0.20 -4.36 -31.40
CA ARG A 96 1.12 -5.49 -31.23
C ARG A 96 2.54 -4.93 -31.18
N VAL A 97 3.22 -5.06 -30.04
CA VAL A 97 4.65 -4.80 -29.92
C VAL A 97 5.37 -6.09 -30.33
N GLU A 98 6.41 -5.99 -31.16
CA GLU A 98 7.21 -7.16 -31.50
C GLU A 98 7.92 -7.70 -30.25
N THR A 99 8.09 -9.02 -30.16
CA THR A 99 8.44 -9.75 -28.93
C THR A 99 9.72 -9.26 -28.24
N ASP A 100 10.62 -8.59 -28.97
CA ASP A 100 11.93 -8.11 -28.48
C ASP A 100 11.99 -6.60 -28.20
N GLU A 101 10.91 -5.84 -28.41
CA GLU A 101 10.91 -4.39 -28.17
C GLU A 101 10.30 -4.03 -26.82
N GLN A 102 11.00 -3.18 -26.05
CA GLN A 102 10.49 -2.64 -24.81
C GLN A 102 9.39 -1.62 -25.12
N ARG A 103 8.16 -1.87 -24.63
CA ARG A 103 7.04 -0.95 -24.83
C ARG A 103 7.25 0.35 -24.05
N GLU A 104 7.10 1.47 -24.74
CA GLU A 104 7.08 2.80 -24.12
C GLU A 104 5.96 2.89 -23.06
N PRO A 105 6.13 3.61 -21.94
CA PRO A 105 5.11 3.75 -20.91
C PRO A 105 3.85 4.49 -21.41
N ILE A 106 2.70 4.25 -20.75
CA ILE A 106 1.50 5.09 -20.94
C ILE A 106 1.80 6.49 -20.41
N ASP A 107 1.74 7.49 -21.30
CA ASP A 107 1.80 8.92 -20.96
C ASP A 107 0.42 9.55 -21.20
N THR A 108 -0.53 9.23 -20.33
CA THR A 108 -1.86 9.85 -20.37
C THR A 108 -1.82 11.13 -19.55
N GLU A 109 -1.97 12.29 -20.20
CA GLU A 109 -2.16 13.59 -19.55
C GLU A 109 -3.57 13.73 -18.93
N GLU A 110 -4.17 12.64 -18.44
CA GLU A 110 -5.47 12.68 -17.79
C GLU A 110 -5.36 13.20 -16.35
N GLY A 111 -5.50 14.52 -16.24
CA GLY A 111 -5.57 15.23 -14.97
C GLY A 111 -5.71 16.74 -15.11
N THR A 112 -5.83 17.26 -16.33
CA THR A 112 -6.09 18.69 -16.55
C THR A 112 -7.53 18.99 -16.15
N ILE A 113 -7.75 19.33 -14.87
CA ILE A 113 -8.70 20.40 -14.58
C ILE A 113 -8.20 21.56 -15.44
N ASP A 114 -9.01 21.99 -16.40
CA ASP A 114 -8.78 23.12 -17.28
C ASP A 114 -8.68 24.40 -16.43
N LEU A 115 -7.57 24.54 -15.70
CA LEU A 115 -7.16 25.74 -15.01
C LEU A 115 -6.65 26.67 -16.10
N LYS A 116 -7.62 27.34 -16.71
CA LYS A 116 -7.44 28.43 -17.68
C LYS A 116 -6.23 29.28 -17.32
N GLU A 117 -5.16 29.07 -18.07
CA GLU A 117 -4.13 30.00 -18.52
C GLU A 117 -3.43 30.95 -17.52
N LEU A 118 -3.71 30.92 -16.22
CA LEU A 118 -2.97 31.68 -15.22
C LEU A 118 -2.76 30.76 -14.01
N VAL A 119 -1.50 30.52 -13.65
CA VAL A 119 -1.04 29.64 -12.56
C VAL A 119 -0.83 28.16 -12.94
N ARG A 120 -0.04 27.90 -14.00
CA ARG A 120 0.82 26.69 -14.06
C ARG A 120 1.87 26.79 -12.93
N THR A 121 1.46 26.57 -11.68
CA THR A 121 2.40 26.36 -10.57
C THR A 121 2.99 24.95 -10.70
N ARG A 122 4.26 24.77 -10.32
CA ARG A 122 4.94 23.45 -10.23
C ARG A 122 4.13 22.36 -9.49
N LEU A 123 3.18 22.77 -8.65
CA LEU A 123 2.22 21.89 -7.97
C LEU A 123 1.20 21.25 -8.91
N ALA A 124 0.70 21.95 -9.93
CA ALA A 124 -0.24 21.41 -10.92
C ALA A 124 0.45 20.37 -11.83
N ASP A 125 1.72 20.60 -12.20
CA ASP A 125 2.53 19.62 -12.94
C ASP A 125 3.01 18.45 -12.05
N MET A 126 3.02 18.58 -10.72
CA MET A 126 3.17 17.44 -9.80
C MET A 126 1.86 16.66 -9.61
N LEU A 127 0.71 17.32 -9.77
CA LEU A 127 -0.62 16.70 -9.72
C LEU A 127 -1.02 16.03 -11.04
N SER A 128 -0.34 16.33 -12.15
CA SER A 128 -0.57 15.73 -13.47
C SER A 128 0.03 14.32 -13.63
N VAL A 129 0.70 13.80 -12.61
CA VAL A 129 1.13 12.41 -12.63
C VAL A 129 -0.09 11.56 -12.32
N ALA A 130 -0.34 10.52 -13.11
CA ALA A 130 -1.45 9.58 -12.95
C ALA A 130 -1.33 8.72 -11.66
N ILE A 131 -0.73 9.24 -10.58
CA ILE A 131 -0.52 8.56 -9.30
C ILE A 131 -1.02 9.37 -8.11
N ARG A 132 -1.44 8.66 -7.07
CA ARG A 132 -1.61 9.23 -5.73
C ARG A 132 -0.69 8.55 -4.75
N LEU A 133 0.07 9.35 -4.00
CA LEU A 133 0.80 8.89 -2.83
C LEU A 133 -0.07 8.99 -1.57
N ILE A 134 -0.01 7.93 -0.78
CA ILE A 134 -0.90 7.69 0.35
C ILE A 134 -0.06 7.13 1.50
N LYS A 135 -0.07 7.80 2.65
CA LYS A 135 0.48 7.24 3.88
C LYS A 135 -0.58 6.36 4.52
N ILE A 136 -0.26 5.10 4.78
CA ILE A 136 -1.15 4.18 5.49
C ILE A 136 -0.51 3.74 6.81
N LYS A 137 -1.32 3.61 7.86
CA LYS A 137 -0.91 3.08 9.17
C LYS A 137 -1.71 1.82 9.40
N LEU A 138 -1.04 0.68 9.60
CA LEU A 138 -1.66 -0.63 9.74
C LEU A 138 -1.33 -1.20 11.11
N GLN A 139 -2.31 -1.84 11.74
CA GLN A 139 -2.15 -2.51 13.02
C GLN A 139 -2.82 -3.88 12.95
N VAL A 140 -2.12 -4.92 13.41
CA VAL A 140 -2.70 -6.26 13.55
C VAL A 140 -3.83 -6.23 14.57
N THR A 141 -4.93 -6.90 14.23
CA THR A 141 -6.14 -6.94 15.06
C THR A 141 -6.60 -8.35 15.40
N LYS A 142 -6.24 -9.34 14.58
CA LYS A 142 -6.58 -10.75 14.78
C LYS A 142 -5.59 -11.61 14.01
N ILE A 143 -5.23 -12.76 14.57
CA ILE A 143 -4.44 -13.79 13.91
C ILE A 143 -5.22 -15.08 14.01
N GLU A 144 -5.39 -15.76 12.89
CA GLU A 144 -6.08 -17.04 12.83
C GLU A 144 -5.09 -18.16 12.47
N PRO A 145 -5.24 -19.36 13.06
CA PRO A 145 -4.34 -20.47 12.76
C PRO A 145 -4.28 -20.82 11.27
N PRO A 146 -3.19 -21.43 10.79
CA PRO A 146 -3.11 -21.86 9.40
C PRO A 146 -4.27 -22.78 9.01
N GLY A 147 -4.90 -22.51 7.86
CA GLY A 147 -6.05 -23.28 7.35
C GLY A 147 -7.43 -22.82 7.83
N SER A 148 -7.53 -21.86 8.76
CA SER A 148 -8.84 -21.35 9.23
C SER A 148 -9.59 -20.53 8.18
N GLY A 149 -8.87 -19.89 7.26
CA GLY A 149 -9.43 -19.06 6.19
C GLY A 149 -9.89 -19.84 4.96
N ASP A 150 -9.90 -21.18 5.04
CA ASP A 150 -10.43 -22.07 4.00
C ASP A 150 -11.85 -22.57 4.36
N GLU A 151 -12.40 -22.19 5.54
CA GLU A 151 -13.66 -22.75 6.08
C GLU A 151 -14.71 -21.69 6.50
N GLY A 152 -14.56 -20.40 6.17
CA GLY A 152 -15.50 -19.37 6.66
C GLY A 152 -15.58 -18.07 5.87
N GLU A 153 -16.83 -17.67 5.61
CA GLU A 153 -17.35 -16.53 4.82
C GLU A 153 -17.57 -16.87 3.32
N GLU A 154 -18.86 -16.97 2.93
CA GLU A 154 -19.34 -17.39 1.60
C GLU A 154 -18.87 -16.49 0.44
N ASP A 155 -18.23 -15.35 0.73
CA ASP A 155 -17.73 -14.38 -0.25
C ASP A 155 -16.19 -14.40 -0.44
N ASP A 156 -15.42 -15.03 0.46
CA ASP A 156 -13.94 -15.13 0.42
C ASP A 156 -13.46 -16.60 0.62
N ASP A 157 -14.32 -17.61 0.40
CA ASP A 157 -13.89 -19.01 0.23
C ASP A 157 -13.11 -19.12 -1.08
N ASP A 158 -11.82 -18.85 -0.97
CA ASP A 158 -10.94 -18.88 -2.12
C ASP A 158 -10.72 -20.31 -2.67
N GLY A 159 -11.23 -21.36 -1.98
CA GLY A 159 -11.23 -22.75 -2.46
C GLY A 159 -9.85 -23.27 -2.90
N MET A 160 -8.78 -22.75 -2.31
CA MET A 160 -7.42 -22.93 -2.82
C MET A 160 -6.91 -24.36 -2.64
N ASP A 161 -6.36 -24.95 -3.70
CA ASP A 161 -5.81 -26.31 -3.68
C ASP A 161 -4.43 -26.33 -3.00
N TRP A 162 -4.41 -26.81 -1.77
CA TRP A 162 -3.19 -26.98 -0.97
C TRP A 162 -2.54 -28.37 -1.07
N SER A 163 -3.05 -29.27 -1.93
CA SER A 163 -2.60 -30.66 -2.01
C SER A 163 -1.11 -30.82 -2.33
N HIS A 164 -0.55 -29.85 -3.05
CA HIS A 164 0.86 -29.82 -3.46
C HIS A 164 1.76 -28.94 -2.60
N PHE A 165 1.22 -28.28 -1.57
CA PHE A 165 1.99 -27.39 -0.72
C PHE A 165 3.02 -28.17 0.12
N GLN A 166 4.23 -27.65 0.20
CA GLN A 166 5.32 -28.22 0.99
C GLN A 166 5.77 -27.23 2.06
N GLY A 167 5.77 -27.69 3.31
CA GLY A 167 6.23 -26.89 4.45
C GLY A 167 5.13 -26.63 5.48
N GLU A 168 5.42 -25.73 6.40
CA GLU A 168 4.46 -25.28 7.40
C GLU A 168 3.61 -24.15 6.82
N ARG A 169 2.28 -24.29 6.92
CA ARG A 169 1.35 -23.23 6.50
C ARG A 169 1.44 -22.07 7.49
N LEU A 170 1.41 -20.84 6.98
CA LEU A 170 1.40 -19.64 7.80
C LEU A 170 -0.04 -19.24 8.23
N PRO A 171 -0.20 -18.54 9.38
CA PRO A 171 -1.49 -18.05 9.85
C PRO A 171 -2.07 -16.97 8.95
N VAL A 172 -3.38 -16.71 9.05
CA VAL A 172 -4.02 -15.55 8.44
C VAL A 172 -3.97 -14.37 9.40
N VAL A 173 -3.37 -13.25 8.97
CA VAL A 173 -3.24 -12.05 9.79
C VAL A 173 -4.21 -10.98 9.30
N HIS A 174 -5.10 -10.53 10.18
CA HIS A 174 -6.07 -9.48 9.93
C HIS A 174 -5.59 -8.15 10.51
N PHE A 175 -5.73 -7.08 9.75
CA PHE A 175 -5.29 -5.76 10.18
C PHE A 175 -6.34 -4.68 9.90
N ARG A 176 -6.22 -3.59 10.65
CA ARG A 176 -6.99 -2.35 10.45
C ARG A 176 -6.09 -1.14 10.53
N GLY A 177 -6.57 -0.02 10.03
CA GLY A 177 -5.76 1.17 9.93
C GLY A 177 -6.44 2.39 9.35
N ASN A 178 -5.59 3.37 9.04
CA ASN A 178 -5.99 4.64 8.43
C ASN A 178 -5.13 4.90 7.20
N SER A 179 -5.73 5.54 6.21
CA SER A 179 -5.13 5.94 4.94
C SER A 179 -5.30 7.44 4.76
N ARG A 180 -4.22 8.12 4.39
CA ARG A 180 -4.18 9.58 4.21
C ARG A 180 -3.44 9.94 2.92
N SER A 181 -4.15 10.56 1.97
CA SER A 181 -3.50 11.07 0.76
C SER A 181 -2.56 12.24 1.08
N LEU A 182 -1.43 12.28 0.38
CA LEU A 182 -0.45 13.37 0.47
C LEU A 182 -0.75 14.52 -0.49
N HIS A 183 -1.53 14.30 -1.55
CA HIS A 183 -1.76 15.29 -2.62
C HIS A 183 -3.02 16.14 -2.41
N ALA A 184 -3.98 15.65 -1.61
CA ALA A 184 -5.26 16.32 -1.41
C ALA A 184 -5.73 16.20 0.05
N SER A 185 -4.85 16.41 1.03
CA SER A 185 -5.17 16.17 2.45
C SER A 185 -6.35 17.00 3.00
N TRP A 186 -6.77 18.05 2.29
CA TRP A 186 -7.94 18.88 2.57
C TRP A 186 -9.26 18.32 1.99
N ASP A 187 -9.22 17.35 1.07
CA ASP A 187 -10.40 16.71 0.50
C ASP A 187 -10.97 15.69 1.50
N PRO A 188 -12.25 15.78 1.89
CA PRO A 188 -12.89 14.80 2.77
C PRO A 188 -12.80 13.35 2.25
N ASN A 189 -12.71 13.16 0.93
CA ASN A 189 -12.53 11.86 0.28
C ASN A 189 -11.05 11.43 0.16
N ALA A 190 -10.10 12.19 0.72
CA ALA A 190 -8.68 11.85 0.69
C ALA A 190 -8.24 10.94 1.83
N ASN A 191 -9.06 10.82 2.88
CA ASN A 191 -8.78 10.00 4.05
C ASN A 191 -9.78 8.85 4.12
N SER A 192 -9.30 7.66 4.43
CA SER A 192 -10.15 6.48 4.58
C SER A 192 -9.70 5.66 5.78
N LYS A 193 -10.61 4.83 6.29
CA LYS A 193 -10.17 3.67 7.08
C LYS A 193 -9.71 2.59 6.10
N ILE A 194 -8.87 1.68 6.59
CA ILE A 194 -8.44 0.51 5.84
C ILE A 194 -8.58 -0.72 6.72
N ARG A 195 -9.02 -1.82 6.13
CA ARG A 195 -8.92 -3.16 6.72
C ARG A 195 -8.34 -4.10 5.69
N GLY A 196 -7.87 -5.25 6.12
CA GLY A 196 -7.38 -6.26 5.19
C GLY A 196 -6.83 -7.48 5.87
N THR A 197 -6.33 -8.39 5.05
CA THR A 197 -5.73 -9.66 5.44
C THR A 197 -4.40 -9.87 4.74
N VAL A 198 -3.51 -10.58 5.41
CA VAL A 198 -2.28 -11.14 4.84
C VAL A 198 -2.30 -12.64 5.06
N ARG A 199 -2.11 -13.40 3.99
CA ARG A 199 -2.05 -14.87 4.03
C ARG A 199 -1.05 -15.42 3.03
N GLN A 200 -0.60 -16.64 3.28
CA GLN A 200 0.19 -17.40 2.32
C GLN A 200 -0.73 -18.03 1.26
N THR A 201 -0.24 -18.18 0.02
CA THR A 201 -0.88 -18.94 -1.07
C THR A 201 -0.36 -20.38 -1.12
N PRO A 202 -1.05 -21.31 -1.81
CA PRO A 202 -0.56 -22.68 -2.03
C PRO A 202 0.78 -22.77 -2.77
N GLU A 203 1.13 -21.75 -3.54
CA GLU A 203 2.41 -21.66 -4.25
C GLU A 203 3.51 -21.01 -3.39
N GLY A 204 3.16 -20.54 -2.20
CA GLY A 204 4.09 -20.03 -1.19
C GLY A 204 4.32 -18.51 -1.23
N GLU A 205 3.63 -17.78 -2.10
CA GLU A 205 3.64 -16.31 -2.06
C GLU A 205 2.84 -15.76 -0.88
N ILE A 206 3.10 -14.49 -0.54
CA ILE A 206 2.38 -13.79 0.52
C ILE A 206 1.42 -12.80 -0.12
N ARG A 207 0.12 -13.11 -0.06
CA ARG A 207 -0.96 -12.30 -0.61
C ARG A 207 -1.49 -11.32 0.43
N TRP A 208 -1.73 -10.10 -0.04
CA TRP A 208 -2.32 -9.00 0.70
C TRP A 208 -3.63 -8.58 0.04
N THR A 209 -4.70 -8.60 0.83
CA THR A 209 -6.01 -8.09 0.43
C THR A 209 -6.33 -6.87 1.29
N THR A 210 -6.74 -5.76 0.67
CA THR A 210 -7.11 -4.54 1.40
C THR A 210 -8.43 -3.97 0.93
N PHE A 211 -9.19 -3.39 1.86
CA PHE A 211 -10.42 -2.66 1.61
C PHE A 211 -10.31 -1.23 2.14
N SER A 212 -10.61 -0.26 1.27
CA SER A 212 -10.66 1.16 1.63
C SER A 212 -12.09 1.56 1.98
N ILE A 213 -12.27 2.05 3.20
CA ILE A 213 -13.58 2.35 3.79
C ILE A 213 -13.76 3.87 3.91
N PHE A 214 -14.73 4.41 3.17
CA PHE A 214 -15.10 5.82 3.19
C PHE A 214 -16.49 5.97 3.78
N HIS A 215 -16.65 6.84 4.77
CA HIS A 215 -17.94 7.07 5.44
C HIS A 215 -18.63 5.79 5.96
N GLY A 216 -17.85 4.75 6.29
CA GLY A 216 -18.37 3.47 6.77
C GLY A 216 -18.63 2.44 5.67
N GLU A 217 -18.52 2.83 4.40
CA GLU A 217 -18.72 1.94 3.25
C GLU A 217 -17.39 1.58 2.61
N GLU A 218 -17.22 0.30 2.31
CA GLU A 218 -16.15 -0.16 1.45
C GLU A 218 -16.38 0.36 0.04
N ARG A 219 -15.33 0.85 -0.60
CA ARG A 219 -15.39 1.33 -1.98
C ARG A 219 -14.36 0.66 -2.88
N TRP A 220 -13.14 0.54 -2.37
CA TRP A 220 -12.02 0.01 -3.15
C TRP A 220 -11.48 -1.25 -2.50
N ARG A 221 -11.28 -2.29 -3.29
CA ARG A 221 -10.53 -3.49 -2.94
C ARG A 221 -9.15 -3.42 -3.59
N SER A 222 -8.17 -4.13 -3.04
CA SER A 222 -6.88 -4.32 -3.70
C SER A 222 -6.30 -5.68 -3.35
N GLU A 223 -5.67 -6.29 -4.34
CA GLU A 223 -5.00 -7.59 -4.24
C GLU A 223 -3.53 -7.40 -4.65
N GLY A 224 -2.61 -7.89 -3.84
CA GLY A 224 -1.18 -7.79 -4.13
C GLY A 224 -0.33 -8.90 -3.52
N ILE A 225 0.87 -9.06 -4.07
CA ILE A 225 1.86 -10.04 -3.60
C ILE A 225 3.07 -9.31 -3.02
N GLN A 226 3.50 -9.73 -1.83
CA GLN A 226 4.75 -9.26 -1.24
C GLN A 226 5.94 -9.90 -1.95
N VAL A 227 6.74 -9.06 -2.60
CA VAL A 227 7.91 -9.53 -3.34
C VAL A 227 9.00 -9.91 -2.35
N GLY A 228 9.63 -11.07 -2.49
CA GLY A 228 10.74 -11.47 -1.63
C GLY A 228 10.32 -12.17 -0.33
N GLY A 229 9.04 -12.50 -0.15
CA GLY A 229 8.55 -13.29 0.98
C GLY A 229 8.34 -12.48 2.27
N ILE A 230 8.21 -13.19 3.39
CA ILE A 230 7.85 -12.58 4.69
C ILE A 230 8.83 -11.49 5.11
N ARG A 231 8.32 -10.39 5.64
CA ARG A 231 9.12 -9.24 6.15
C ARG A 231 10.17 -8.73 5.15
N SER A 232 9.90 -8.87 3.86
CA SER A 232 10.73 -8.29 2.81
C SER A 232 10.58 -6.77 2.78
N GLY A 233 11.71 -6.07 2.61
CA GLY A 233 11.76 -4.63 2.42
C GLY A 233 11.36 -4.16 1.00
N ARG A 234 11.09 -5.06 0.06
CA ARG A 234 10.75 -4.72 -1.32
C ARG A 234 9.34 -4.12 -1.47
N GLY A 235 8.45 -4.48 -0.53
CA GLY A 235 7.05 -4.10 -0.54
C GLY A 235 6.15 -5.06 -1.32
N VAL A 236 4.91 -4.63 -1.49
CA VAL A 236 3.80 -5.36 -2.10
C VAL A 236 3.46 -4.70 -3.43
N LEU A 237 3.22 -5.53 -4.45
CA LEU A 237 2.80 -5.11 -5.78
C LEU A 237 1.47 -5.75 -6.12
N GLY A 238 0.57 -4.99 -6.72
CA GLY A 238 -0.76 -5.51 -7.00
C GLY A 238 -1.62 -4.58 -7.83
N ASN A 239 -2.93 -4.83 -7.78
CA ASN A 239 -3.95 -4.00 -8.41
C ASN A 239 -4.97 -3.53 -7.36
N TRP A 240 -5.53 -2.35 -7.59
CA TRP A 240 -6.69 -1.84 -6.88
C TRP A 240 -7.86 -1.74 -7.87
N PHE A 241 -9.08 -1.90 -7.38
CA PHE A 241 -10.29 -1.93 -8.19
C PHE A 241 -11.52 -1.67 -7.32
N ASP A 242 -12.69 -1.50 -7.96
CA ASP A 242 -13.97 -1.43 -7.25
C ASP A 242 -14.21 -2.68 -6.39
N LYS A 243 -14.74 -2.52 -5.17
CA LYS A 243 -14.87 -3.63 -4.23
C LYS A 243 -15.73 -4.81 -4.74
N ASP A 244 -16.71 -4.54 -5.60
CA ASP A 244 -17.69 -5.52 -6.07
C ASP A 244 -17.33 -6.05 -7.46
N TYR A 245 -16.10 -5.79 -7.93
CA TYR A 245 -15.66 -6.14 -9.29
C TYR A 245 -16.58 -5.55 -10.37
N ASP A 246 -17.11 -4.34 -10.17
CA ASP A 246 -17.86 -3.64 -11.21
C ASP A 246 -17.01 -3.57 -12.49
N ILE A 247 -17.54 -4.14 -13.57
CA ILE A 247 -16.89 -4.18 -14.89
C ILE A 247 -16.66 -2.78 -15.47
N HIS A 248 -17.43 -1.79 -15.01
CA HIS A 248 -17.27 -0.39 -15.36
C HIS A 248 -16.55 0.42 -14.28
N GLY A 249 -16.19 -0.24 -13.17
CA GLY A 249 -15.48 0.38 -12.05
C GLY A 249 -14.03 0.70 -12.41
N PRO A 250 -13.42 1.70 -11.73
CA PRO A 250 -12.02 2.04 -11.95
C PRO A 250 -11.12 0.91 -11.43
N ALA A 251 -9.99 0.72 -12.10
CA ALA A 251 -8.96 -0.21 -11.66
C ALA A 251 -7.58 0.30 -12.04
N GLY A 252 -6.54 -0.12 -11.32
CA GLY A 252 -5.18 0.24 -11.68
C GLY A 252 -4.14 -0.46 -10.85
N PRO A 253 -2.86 -0.30 -11.21
CA PRO A 253 -1.77 -0.85 -10.41
C PRO A 253 -1.64 -0.10 -9.08
N THR A 254 -1.30 -0.85 -8.04
CA THR A 254 -0.96 -0.32 -6.71
C THR A 254 0.32 -0.97 -6.23
N ALA A 255 1.04 -0.25 -5.38
CA ALA A 255 2.15 -0.80 -4.64
C ALA A 255 2.26 -0.12 -3.28
N PHE A 256 2.77 -0.82 -2.28
CA PHE A 256 3.04 -0.23 -0.97
C PHE A 256 4.23 -0.89 -0.28
N TRP A 257 4.97 -0.10 0.49
CA TRP A 257 6.20 -0.53 1.16
C TRP A 257 6.26 0.06 2.57
N LYS A 258 6.89 -0.69 3.48
CA LYS A 258 6.96 -0.31 4.88
C LYS A 258 8.03 0.76 5.07
N ILE A 259 7.70 1.79 5.84
CA ILE A 259 8.60 2.90 6.16
C ILE A 259 9.19 2.69 7.56
N THR A 260 8.35 2.36 8.53
CA THR A 260 8.74 2.14 9.93
C THR A 260 7.76 1.15 10.60
N ASP A 261 8.24 0.42 11.60
CA ASP A 261 7.38 -0.37 12.50
C ASP A 261 6.50 0.53 13.40
N GLU A 262 6.77 1.84 13.44
CA GLU A 262 6.06 2.77 14.31
C GLU A 262 4.72 3.25 13.76
N LEU A 263 3.80 3.47 14.69
CA LEU A 263 2.52 4.13 14.51
C LEU A 263 2.57 5.54 15.15
N GLU A 264 3.48 6.41 14.71
CA GLU A 264 3.54 7.79 15.23
C GLU A 264 2.22 8.54 14.97
N ASP A 265 1.73 9.30 15.95
CA ASP A 265 0.60 10.21 15.74
C ASP A 265 1.05 11.46 14.98
N ASP A 266 0.35 11.83 13.91
CA ASP A 266 0.69 13.02 13.11
C ASP A 266 0.60 14.32 13.94
N ARG A 267 0.01 14.29 15.15
CA ARG A 267 -0.05 15.41 16.10
C ARG A 267 1.30 15.79 16.71
N SER A 268 2.27 14.87 16.77
CA SER A 268 3.59 15.15 17.37
C SER A 268 4.57 15.88 16.44
N ARG A 269 4.27 15.97 15.13
CA ARG A 269 5.16 16.55 14.12
C ARG A 269 4.83 17.99 13.70
N SER A 270 3.90 18.68 14.36
CA SER A 270 3.56 20.07 14.00
C SER A 270 4.72 21.08 14.16
N GLY A 271 5.90 20.65 14.62
CA GLY A 271 7.10 21.48 14.75
C GLY A 271 8.32 21.05 13.93
N SER A 272 8.29 19.95 13.17
CA SER A 272 9.44 19.54 12.34
C SER A 272 9.08 19.49 10.86
N SER A 273 9.81 20.29 10.08
CA SER A 273 9.87 20.17 8.63
C SER A 273 10.05 18.69 8.26
N PRO A 274 9.40 18.18 7.18
CA PRO A 274 9.60 16.81 6.75
C PRO A 274 11.10 16.55 6.61
N LEU A 275 11.58 15.58 7.39
CA LEU A 275 12.94 15.08 7.34
C LEU A 275 13.25 14.71 5.90
N ALA A 276 14.14 15.48 5.28
CA ALA A 276 14.84 15.05 4.09
C ALA A 276 15.58 13.77 4.47
N TYR A 277 15.22 12.67 3.82
CA TYR A 277 16.04 11.46 3.86
C TYR A 277 17.33 11.79 3.10
N PHE A 278 18.47 11.76 3.81
CA PHE A 278 19.81 11.88 3.23
C PHE A 278 20.16 10.67 2.36
#